data_AF-A0A1J5H394-F1
#
_entry.id   AF-A0A1J5H394-F1
#
_cell.length_a   1.000
_cell.length_b   1.000
_cell.length_c   1.000
_cell.angle_alpha   90.00
_cell.angle_beta   90.00
_cell.angle_gamma   90.00
#
_symmetry.space_group_name_H-M   'P 1'
#
loop_
_entity.id
_entity.type
_entity.pdbx_description
1 polymer ?
#
loop_
_entity_poly.entity_id
_entity_poly.type
_entity_poly.pdbx_seq_one_letter_code
_entity_poly.pdbx_strand_id
1 'polypeptide(L)'
;MKATKKTYQPTQVANKNKLINWLLIIKRFLTTNSNGFLSGLLIWHLILRIPTFFEPFWYVDETLYILMGKAIKDGAILYRDVVDNKPPIVYLLATIIPSQLGLRILNTIFISITLICFYDIINRLIVKKNIIAKISTITLMILLSFPTFEGTIFNAEPVYITFGIIGIWLLSKTNSWKFALEKNTPINKTKSENKKRFLAGIFFGLALLTKIPALLFFGPIILTDALALISQNKTTKNIKQIIVQFSLLIIGLLLPVIITTCFFAYHQTLTEYSYWTFKYLFGYIENWKPFFDFSPSWLKIFFLTKTKLISFVLSNLLLLKLYSKQKISLRRYLLFSWTIASLYSVILSNRPFNNYWLPFWPSMIALTSYVIEKMITKYKSKSLYFGWLISVFITIFIFVAIPFKLFPSVEYYQLSWKLFGGKITKWDYESWFDKLVDESVNPRAPTIMGDNKITRDWLNKNKITTIFIWGNNPMVLLGTNAKQITRFPLSFYIDHLQQFNDQQFAQSYQEIVDIRPEVIIKMKPTQSKFFEMDKLIEKYYQKIIDMRTQTIYFSNDATIFELSPTTYYSRFYLISQILNNQYPRIKTPPSPWDYPRNDSDLFQLSPARNP
;
A
#
# COMPACT_ATOMS: atom_id res chain seq x y z
N MET A 1 33.52 30.14 -58.69
CA MET A 1 32.61 28.97 -58.64
C MET A 1 33.12 27.95 -57.62
N LYS A 2 32.47 27.81 -56.46
CA LYS A 2 32.54 26.60 -55.61
C LYS A 2 31.25 26.55 -54.79
N ALA A 3 30.24 25.85 -55.31
CA ALA A 3 29.00 25.57 -54.61
C ALA A 3 29.19 24.30 -53.77
N THR A 4 29.15 24.45 -52.45
CA THR A 4 29.16 23.33 -51.49
C THR A 4 27.76 22.72 -51.41
N LYS A 5 27.61 21.50 -51.96
CA LYS A 5 26.41 20.66 -51.74
C LYS A 5 26.33 20.28 -50.26
N LYS A 6 25.39 20.88 -49.52
CA LYS A 6 24.95 20.35 -48.22
C LYS A 6 24.25 19.01 -48.45
N THR A 7 24.88 17.94 -47.99
CA THR A 7 24.29 16.60 -47.89
C THR A 7 23.15 16.64 -46.87
N TYR A 8 21.93 16.39 -47.34
CA TYR A 8 20.72 16.29 -46.55
C TYR A 8 20.80 15.01 -45.69
N GLN A 9 20.74 15.13 -44.35
CA GLN A 9 20.86 13.98 -43.45
C GLN A 9 19.54 13.16 -43.42
N PRO A 10 19.55 11.86 -43.78
CA PRO A 10 18.35 11.00 -43.82
C PRO A 10 17.72 10.69 -42.44
N THR A 11 18.42 10.95 -41.35
CA THR A 11 18.05 10.52 -39.98
C THR A 11 16.89 11.31 -39.38
N GLN A 12 16.75 12.59 -39.71
CA GLN A 12 15.66 13.43 -39.16
C GLN A 12 14.28 13.08 -39.75
N VAL A 13 14.22 12.73 -41.04
CA VAL A 13 12.96 12.33 -41.70
C VAL A 13 12.47 10.98 -41.17
N ALA A 14 13.38 10.04 -40.93
CA ALA A 14 13.05 8.72 -40.37
C ALA A 14 12.45 8.81 -38.96
N ASN A 15 12.98 9.66 -38.09
CA ASN A 15 12.45 9.86 -36.74
C ASN A 15 11.09 10.57 -36.73
N LYS A 16 10.88 11.53 -37.64
CA LYS A 16 9.58 12.20 -37.81
C LYS A 16 8.49 11.21 -38.24
N ASN A 17 8.80 10.32 -39.18
CA ASN A 17 7.87 9.29 -39.65
C ASN A 17 7.52 8.27 -38.56
N LYS A 18 8.48 7.88 -37.71
CA LYS A 18 8.21 7.02 -36.55
C LYS A 18 7.26 7.68 -35.56
N LEU A 19 7.48 8.95 -35.21
CA LEU A 19 6.61 9.69 -34.28
C LEU A 19 5.18 9.80 -34.82
N ILE A 20 5.03 10.12 -36.11
CA ILE A 20 3.72 10.20 -36.77
C ILE A 20 3.00 8.85 -36.70
N ASN A 21 3.70 7.75 -36.98
CA ASN A 21 3.13 6.40 -36.89
C ASN A 21 2.67 6.06 -35.47
N TRP A 22 3.45 6.41 -34.44
CA TRP A 22 3.04 6.25 -33.04
C TRP A 22 1.79 7.06 -32.70
N LEU A 23 1.73 8.32 -33.12
CA LEU A 23 0.55 9.17 -32.92
C LEU A 23 -0.69 8.60 -33.62
N LEU A 24 -0.54 8.01 -34.81
CA LEU A 24 -1.63 7.34 -35.51
C LEU A 24 -2.12 6.08 -34.78
N ILE A 25 -1.22 5.27 -34.24
CA ILE A 25 -1.57 4.09 -33.42
C ILE A 25 -2.33 4.52 -32.16
N ILE A 26 -1.83 5.54 -31.44
CA ILE A 26 -2.50 6.09 -30.25
C ILE A 26 -3.87 6.63 -30.62
N LYS A 27 -3.97 7.41 -31.71
CA LYS A 27 -5.26 7.92 -32.20
C LYS A 27 -6.21 6.76 -32.49
N ARG A 28 -5.77 5.74 -33.23
CA ARG A 28 -6.58 4.56 -33.58
C ARG A 28 -7.09 3.84 -32.33
N PHE A 29 -6.21 3.60 -31.36
CA PHE A 29 -6.56 2.99 -30.07
C PHE A 29 -7.60 3.84 -29.31
N LEU A 30 -7.40 5.15 -29.24
CA LEU A 30 -8.33 6.08 -28.59
C LEU A 30 -9.66 6.23 -29.35
N THR A 31 -9.72 5.91 -30.64
CA THR A 31 -10.96 5.91 -31.43
C THR A 31 -11.73 4.59 -31.46
N THR A 32 -11.18 3.50 -30.90
CA THR A 32 -11.90 2.21 -30.80
C THR A 32 -13.21 2.33 -30.01
N ASN A 33 -14.13 1.38 -30.17
CA ASN A 33 -15.29 1.30 -29.28
C ASN A 33 -14.85 1.03 -27.82
N SER A 34 -15.76 1.23 -26.86
CA SER A 34 -15.44 1.10 -25.43
C SER A 34 -14.90 -0.28 -25.05
N ASN A 35 -15.43 -1.35 -25.66
CA ASN A 35 -15.00 -2.72 -25.38
C ASN A 35 -13.57 -2.96 -25.87
N GLY A 36 -13.28 -2.61 -27.13
CA GLY A 36 -11.93 -2.74 -27.70
C GLY A 36 -10.89 -1.90 -26.97
N PHE A 37 -11.27 -0.70 -26.50
CA PHE A 37 -10.43 0.12 -25.64
C PHE A 37 -10.11 -0.57 -24.31
N LEU A 38 -11.14 -1.05 -23.60
CA LEU A 38 -10.95 -1.72 -22.31
C LEU A 38 -10.12 -3.00 -22.47
N SER A 39 -10.41 -3.82 -23.48
CA SER A 39 -9.61 -5.03 -23.76
C SER A 39 -8.14 -4.69 -24.00
N GLY A 40 -7.85 -3.70 -24.85
CA GLY A 40 -6.46 -3.29 -25.09
C GLY A 40 -5.80 -2.65 -23.86
N LEU A 41 -6.55 -1.89 -23.05
CA LEU A 41 -6.06 -1.34 -21.79
C LEU A 41 -5.71 -2.44 -20.79
N LEU A 42 -6.56 -3.47 -20.65
CA LEU A 42 -6.32 -4.59 -19.73
C LEU A 42 -5.15 -5.46 -20.19
N ILE A 43 -4.99 -5.65 -21.50
CA ILE A 43 -3.79 -6.31 -22.06
C ILE A 43 -2.55 -5.50 -21.73
N TRP A 44 -2.59 -4.17 -21.89
CA TRP A 44 -1.46 -3.31 -21.55
C TRP A 44 -1.14 -3.33 -20.05
N HIS A 45 -2.17 -3.27 -19.19
CA HIS A 45 -2.03 -3.46 -17.74
C HIS A 45 -1.37 -4.80 -17.42
N LEU A 46 -1.81 -5.89 -18.03
CA LEU A 46 -1.21 -7.21 -17.81
C LEU A 46 0.27 -7.24 -18.25
N ILE A 47 0.62 -6.62 -19.37
CA ILE A 47 2.02 -6.51 -19.83
C ILE A 47 2.88 -5.75 -18.80
N LEU A 48 2.36 -4.64 -18.24
CA LEU A 48 3.04 -3.89 -17.19
C LEU A 48 3.21 -4.73 -15.90
N ARG A 49 2.36 -5.73 -15.69
CA ARG A 49 2.43 -6.63 -14.52
C ARG A 49 3.40 -7.79 -14.67
N ILE A 50 3.81 -8.15 -15.89
CA ILE A 50 4.67 -9.32 -16.11
C ILE A 50 5.91 -9.30 -15.20
N PRO A 51 6.70 -8.20 -15.10
CA PRO A 51 7.83 -8.13 -14.19
C PRO A 51 7.51 -8.45 -12.72
N THR A 52 6.32 -8.04 -12.27
CA THR A 52 5.89 -8.17 -10.86
C THR A 52 5.76 -9.63 -10.40
N PHE A 53 5.57 -10.55 -11.34
CA PHE A 53 5.44 -11.99 -11.06
C PHE A 53 6.78 -12.69 -10.83
N PHE A 54 7.90 -12.02 -11.12
CA PHE A 54 9.26 -12.53 -10.96
C PHE A 54 10.05 -11.80 -9.86
N GLU A 55 9.42 -10.87 -9.15
CA GLU A 55 10.05 -10.18 -8.02
C GLU A 55 10.39 -11.16 -6.89
N PRO A 56 11.52 -10.99 -6.19
CA PRO A 56 11.80 -11.76 -4.98
C PRO A 56 10.87 -11.35 -3.83
N PHE A 57 10.94 -12.06 -2.71
CA PHE A 57 10.35 -11.58 -1.46
C PHE A 57 11.16 -10.39 -0.95
N TRP A 58 10.60 -9.18 -1.10
CA TRP A 58 11.27 -7.94 -0.69
C TRP A 58 10.35 -6.98 0.08
N TYR A 59 9.04 -7.19 0.04
CA TYR A 59 8.07 -6.30 0.68
C TYR A 59 7.48 -6.95 1.93
N VAL A 60 7.63 -6.26 3.06
CA VAL A 60 7.30 -6.79 4.40
C VAL A 60 5.81 -7.06 4.55
N ASP A 61 4.94 -6.13 4.18
CA ASP A 61 3.48 -6.31 4.31
C ASP A 61 2.97 -7.54 3.53
N GLU A 62 3.46 -7.76 2.31
CA GLU A 62 3.06 -8.90 1.49
C GLU A 62 3.47 -10.22 2.15
N THR A 63 4.65 -10.23 2.77
CA THR A 63 5.14 -11.36 3.54
C THR A 63 4.28 -11.62 4.76
N LEU A 64 3.90 -10.58 5.50
CA LEU A 64 2.99 -10.69 6.63
C LEU A 64 1.66 -11.29 6.19
N TYR A 65 1.07 -10.82 5.08
CA TYR A 65 -0.17 -11.40 4.56
C TYR A 65 -0.03 -12.89 4.28
N ILE A 66 1.07 -13.31 3.65
CA ILE A 66 1.33 -14.73 3.36
C ILE A 66 1.44 -15.54 4.65
N LEU A 67 2.21 -15.07 5.64
CA LEU A 67 2.40 -15.78 6.91
C LEU A 67 1.11 -15.90 7.70
N MET A 68 0.35 -14.80 7.82
CA MET A 68 -0.96 -14.81 8.47
C MET A 68 -1.94 -15.73 7.73
N GLY A 69 -1.97 -15.67 6.40
CA GLY A 69 -2.82 -16.53 5.59
C GLY A 69 -2.49 -18.02 5.75
N LYS A 70 -1.20 -18.38 5.85
CA LYS A 70 -0.77 -19.76 6.17
C LYS A 70 -1.22 -20.18 7.56
N ALA A 71 -1.00 -19.33 8.56
CA ALA A 71 -1.40 -19.63 9.94
C ALA A 71 -2.92 -19.85 10.06
N ILE A 72 -3.73 -18.97 9.45
CA ILE A 72 -5.20 -19.12 9.44
C ILE A 72 -5.61 -20.41 8.72
N LYS A 73 -4.96 -20.72 7.59
CA LYS A 73 -5.20 -21.98 6.86
C LYS A 73 -4.87 -23.21 7.70
N ASP A 74 -3.88 -23.11 8.58
CA ASP A 74 -3.49 -24.16 9.53
C ASP A 74 -4.36 -24.18 10.81
N GLY A 75 -5.43 -23.37 10.87
CA GLY A 75 -6.40 -23.36 11.97
C GLY A 75 -6.21 -22.26 13.01
N ALA A 76 -5.24 -21.35 12.83
CA ALA A 76 -5.03 -20.23 13.74
C ALA A 76 -6.18 -19.22 13.65
N ILE A 77 -6.57 -18.68 14.80
CA ILE A 77 -7.55 -17.60 14.91
C ILE A 77 -6.82 -16.26 14.92
N LEU A 78 -7.15 -15.43 13.93
CA LEU A 78 -6.59 -14.07 13.79
C LEU A 78 -6.86 -13.22 15.05
N TYR A 79 -5.88 -12.42 15.44
CA TYR A 79 -5.80 -11.59 16.65
C TYR A 79 -5.63 -12.34 17.98
N ARG A 80 -5.85 -13.66 18.02
CA ARG A 80 -5.56 -14.50 19.19
C ARG A 80 -4.25 -15.25 19.03
N ASP A 81 -4.18 -16.08 17.99
CA ASP A 81 -3.06 -17.00 17.75
C ASP A 81 -2.01 -16.35 16.83
N VAL A 82 -2.43 -15.45 15.95
CA VAL A 82 -1.57 -14.63 15.10
C VAL A 82 -2.09 -13.20 15.02
N VAL A 83 -1.22 -12.22 15.13
CA VAL A 83 -1.60 -10.82 15.33
C VAL A 83 -0.96 -9.90 14.29
N ASP A 84 -1.78 -9.00 13.76
CA ASP A 84 -1.37 -7.82 13.01
C ASP A 84 -2.39 -6.68 13.23
N ASN A 85 -2.08 -5.45 12.82
CA ASN A 85 -2.92 -4.28 13.03
C ASN A 85 -3.93 -3.98 11.91
N LYS A 86 -3.95 -4.77 10.82
CA LYS A 86 -4.93 -4.56 9.74
C LYS A 86 -6.24 -5.31 10.01
N PRO A 87 -7.38 -4.80 9.50
CA PRO A 87 -8.64 -5.53 9.49
C PRO A 87 -8.59 -6.87 8.72
N PRO A 88 -9.56 -7.78 8.91
CA PRO A 88 -9.43 -9.20 8.51
C PRO A 88 -9.31 -9.48 7.01
N ILE A 89 -9.87 -8.64 6.12
CA ILE A 89 -10.11 -9.04 4.72
C ILE A 89 -8.81 -9.35 3.97
N VAL A 90 -7.72 -8.60 4.20
CA VAL A 90 -6.44 -8.87 3.53
C VAL A 90 -5.86 -10.24 3.92
N TYR A 91 -6.06 -10.66 5.17
CA TYR A 91 -5.61 -11.95 5.68
C TYR A 91 -6.48 -13.10 5.16
N LEU A 92 -7.80 -12.89 5.08
CA LEU A 92 -8.72 -13.87 4.49
C LEU A 92 -8.41 -14.11 3.01
N LEU A 93 -8.11 -13.04 2.25
CA LEU A 93 -7.67 -13.18 0.85
C LEU A 93 -6.35 -13.97 0.75
N ALA A 94 -5.39 -13.69 1.64
CA ALA A 94 -4.12 -14.41 1.68
C ALA A 94 -4.27 -15.87 2.15
N THR A 95 -5.31 -16.18 2.94
CA THR A 95 -5.62 -17.56 3.37
C THR A 95 -6.01 -18.43 2.16
N ILE A 96 -6.75 -17.86 1.21
CA ILE A 96 -7.17 -18.56 -0.02
C ILE A 96 -5.97 -18.83 -0.92
N ILE A 97 -5.03 -17.87 -1.03
CA ILE A 97 -3.87 -17.95 -1.92
C ILE A 97 -2.58 -17.49 -1.21
N PRO A 98 -1.99 -18.31 -0.31
CA PRO A 98 -0.86 -17.92 0.54
C PRO A 98 0.49 -18.01 -0.20
N SER A 99 0.60 -17.29 -1.32
CA SER A 99 1.82 -17.19 -2.13
C SER A 99 1.96 -15.80 -2.73
N GLN A 100 3.19 -15.34 -2.92
CA GLN A 100 3.46 -14.03 -3.53
C GLN A 100 2.90 -13.95 -4.94
N LEU A 101 3.19 -14.93 -5.80
CA LEU A 101 2.63 -14.97 -7.15
C LEU A 101 1.10 -14.87 -7.14
N GLY A 102 0.45 -15.62 -6.25
CA GLY A 102 -0.99 -15.59 -6.07
C GLY A 102 -1.53 -14.22 -5.66
N LEU A 103 -0.90 -13.58 -4.67
CA LEU A 103 -1.26 -12.23 -4.24
C LEU A 103 -1.03 -11.18 -5.34
N ARG A 104 0.04 -11.31 -6.15
CA ARG A 104 0.31 -10.41 -7.29
C ARG A 104 -0.68 -10.59 -8.44
N ILE A 105 -1.10 -11.83 -8.72
CA ILE A 105 -2.20 -12.12 -9.66
C ILE A 105 -3.50 -11.50 -9.12
N LEU A 106 -3.78 -11.68 -7.83
CA LEU A 106 -4.95 -11.11 -7.18
C LEU A 106 -4.93 -9.58 -7.29
N ASN A 107 -3.82 -8.91 -6.98
CA ASN A 107 -3.66 -7.46 -7.15
C ASN A 107 -3.95 -7.01 -8.59
N THR A 108 -3.47 -7.77 -9.58
CA THR A 108 -3.70 -7.51 -11.00
C THR A 108 -5.19 -7.57 -11.37
N ILE A 109 -5.93 -8.52 -10.78
CA ILE A 109 -7.39 -8.65 -10.93
C ILE A 109 -8.11 -7.47 -10.26
N PHE A 110 -7.76 -7.14 -9.01
CA PHE A 110 -8.35 -6.02 -8.27
C PHE A 110 -8.20 -4.70 -9.04
N ILE A 111 -7.01 -4.43 -9.57
CA ILE A 111 -6.76 -3.21 -10.34
C ILE A 111 -7.47 -3.24 -11.70
N SER A 112 -7.54 -4.39 -12.37
CA SER A 112 -8.36 -4.54 -13.60
C SER A 112 -9.82 -4.17 -13.35
N ILE A 113 -10.42 -4.66 -12.25
CA ILE A 113 -11.80 -4.35 -11.88
C ILE A 113 -11.95 -2.86 -11.59
N THR A 114 -10.99 -2.26 -10.88
CA THR A 114 -10.95 -0.82 -10.61
C THR A 114 -10.97 -0.01 -11.91
N LEU A 115 -10.16 -0.37 -12.91
CA LEU A 115 -10.08 0.34 -14.19
C LEU A 115 -11.39 0.25 -14.97
N ILE A 116 -12.02 -0.92 -15.03
CA ILE A 116 -13.30 -1.12 -15.73
C ILE A 116 -14.40 -0.26 -15.07
N CYS A 117 -14.51 -0.34 -13.74
CA CYS A 117 -15.51 0.41 -12.98
C CYS A 117 -15.27 1.92 -13.09
N PHE A 118 -14.02 2.36 -12.96
CA PHE A 118 -13.64 3.76 -13.07
C PHE A 118 -13.92 4.34 -14.45
N TYR A 119 -13.62 3.61 -15.52
CA TYR A 119 -13.96 4.04 -16.88
C TYR A 119 -15.46 4.31 -17.04
N ASP A 120 -16.33 3.41 -16.55
CA ASP A 120 -17.78 3.62 -16.60
C ASP A 120 -18.23 4.80 -15.71
N ILE A 121 -17.63 4.97 -14.53
CA ILE A 121 -17.89 6.14 -13.65
C ILE A 121 -17.56 7.45 -14.38
N ILE A 122 -16.38 7.56 -14.99
CA ILE A 122 -15.97 8.80 -15.67
C ILE A 122 -16.84 9.09 -16.90
N ASN A 123 -17.20 8.07 -17.69
CA ASN A 123 -18.12 8.24 -18.82
C ASN A 123 -19.51 8.76 -18.41
N ARG A 124 -19.93 8.48 -17.17
CA ARG A 124 -21.18 8.99 -16.57
C ARG A 124 -21.02 10.42 -16.04
N LEU A 125 -19.89 10.72 -15.40
CA LEU A 125 -19.62 12.03 -14.80
C LEU A 125 -19.36 13.14 -15.84
N ILE A 126 -18.97 12.81 -17.07
CA ILE A 126 -18.48 13.74 -18.10
C ILE A 126 -19.35 13.68 -19.37
N VAL A 127 -19.70 14.84 -19.94
CA VAL A 127 -20.64 14.95 -21.09
C VAL A 127 -19.95 14.69 -22.44
N LYS A 128 -18.67 15.06 -22.61
CA LYS A 128 -17.85 14.70 -23.79
C LYS A 128 -17.19 13.33 -23.55
N LYS A 129 -17.99 12.29 -23.76
CA LYS A 129 -17.93 11.02 -23.02
C LYS A 129 -16.64 10.22 -23.21
N ASN A 130 -16.21 9.96 -24.45
CA ASN A 130 -15.28 8.83 -24.63
C ASN A 130 -13.80 9.18 -24.43
N ILE A 131 -13.29 10.24 -25.08
CA ILE A 131 -11.84 10.50 -25.10
C ILE A 131 -11.28 10.87 -23.72
N ILE A 132 -11.99 11.72 -22.98
CA ILE A 132 -11.57 12.13 -21.64
C ILE A 132 -11.58 10.89 -20.73
N ALA A 133 -12.66 10.11 -20.71
CA ALA A 133 -12.73 8.89 -19.91
C ALA A 133 -11.61 7.89 -20.24
N LYS A 134 -11.27 7.71 -21.52
CA LYS A 134 -10.14 6.87 -21.94
C LYS A 134 -8.81 7.37 -21.38
N ILE A 135 -8.52 8.66 -21.56
CA ILE A 135 -7.27 9.28 -21.05
C ILE A 135 -7.21 9.16 -19.53
N SER A 136 -8.29 9.50 -18.82
CA SER A 136 -8.38 9.38 -17.36
C SER A 136 -8.11 7.96 -16.88
N THR A 137 -8.64 6.95 -17.58
CA THR A 137 -8.45 5.54 -17.21
C THR A 137 -7.04 5.05 -17.53
N ILE A 138 -6.43 5.50 -18.62
CA ILE A 138 -5.00 5.25 -18.90
C ILE A 138 -4.13 5.86 -17.80
N THR A 139 -4.39 7.12 -17.42
CA THR A 139 -3.68 7.80 -16.34
C THR A 139 -3.81 7.03 -15.02
N LEU A 140 -5.02 6.56 -14.70
CA LEU A 140 -5.24 5.74 -13.49
C LEU A 140 -4.50 4.41 -13.58
N MET A 141 -4.53 3.72 -14.72
CA MET A 141 -3.81 2.46 -14.94
C MET A 141 -2.31 2.62 -14.69
N ILE A 142 -1.70 3.69 -15.20
CA ILE A 142 -0.28 4.00 -14.98
C ILE A 142 0.00 4.20 -13.49
N LEU A 143 -0.79 5.06 -12.83
CA LEU A 143 -0.57 5.40 -11.41
C LEU A 143 -0.80 4.22 -10.47
N LEU A 144 -1.73 3.33 -10.79
CA LEU A 144 -2.01 2.13 -9.99
C LEU A 144 -1.12 0.92 -10.36
N SER A 145 -0.34 0.98 -11.43
CA SER A 145 0.46 -0.17 -11.90
C SER A 145 1.94 0.05 -11.94
N PHE A 146 2.40 1.26 -11.65
CA PHE A 146 3.82 1.57 -11.61
C PHE A 146 4.38 1.37 -10.20
N PRO A 147 5.64 0.87 -10.08
CA PRO A 147 6.33 0.75 -8.80
C PRO A 147 6.39 2.06 -8.02
N THR A 148 6.42 3.21 -8.70
CA THR A 148 6.54 4.56 -8.10
C THR A 148 5.59 4.79 -6.92
N PHE A 149 4.35 4.29 -6.99
CA PHE A 149 3.37 4.37 -5.90
C PHE A 149 3.05 3.00 -5.29
N GLU A 150 3.97 2.04 -5.43
CA GLU A 150 3.82 0.66 -4.96
C GLU A 150 2.62 -0.08 -5.57
N GLY A 151 2.14 0.39 -6.73
CA GLY A 151 0.97 -0.19 -7.40
C GLY A 151 1.17 -1.62 -7.86
N THR A 152 2.44 -2.07 -8.00
CA THR A 152 2.82 -3.44 -8.37
C THR A 152 2.62 -4.45 -7.24
N ILE A 153 2.52 -3.98 -5.99
CA ILE A 153 2.56 -4.81 -4.78
C ILE A 153 1.14 -5.05 -4.27
N PHE A 154 0.87 -6.27 -3.80
CA PHE A 154 -0.39 -6.54 -3.10
C PHE A 154 -0.34 -5.89 -1.71
N ASN A 155 -1.21 -4.91 -1.49
CA ASN A 155 -1.39 -4.27 -0.20
C ASN A 155 -2.88 -3.99 0.06
N ALA A 156 -3.21 -3.49 1.25
CA ALA A 156 -4.57 -3.14 1.63
C ALA A 156 -5.15 -2.04 0.73
N GLU A 157 -4.33 -1.10 0.25
CA GLU A 157 -4.76 0.05 -0.56
C GLU A 157 -5.42 -0.37 -1.88
N PRO A 158 -4.78 -1.13 -2.79
CA PRO A 158 -5.44 -1.63 -3.99
C PRO A 158 -6.77 -2.34 -3.72
N VAL A 159 -6.83 -3.12 -2.64
CA VAL A 159 -8.01 -3.93 -2.29
C VAL A 159 -9.19 -3.04 -1.88
N TYR A 160 -9.01 -2.12 -0.93
CA TYR A 160 -10.13 -1.28 -0.49
C TYR A 160 -10.53 -0.25 -1.54
N ILE A 161 -9.59 0.24 -2.36
CA ILE A 161 -9.89 1.11 -3.51
C ILE A 161 -10.84 0.38 -4.45
N THR A 162 -10.50 -0.86 -4.81
CA THR A 162 -11.33 -1.65 -5.72
C THR A 162 -12.73 -1.85 -5.16
N PHE A 163 -12.85 -2.29 -3.90
CA PHE A 163 -14.16 -2.49 -3.30
C PHE A 163 -14.98 -1.21 -3.30
N GLY A 164 -14.46 -0.09 -2.82
CA GLY A 164 -15.28 1.11 -2.81
C GLY A 164 -15.45 1.78 -4.18
N ILE A 165 -14.57 1.56 -5.17
CA ILE A 165 -14.82 1.94 -6.57
C ILE A 165 -15.96 1.10 -7.17
N ILE A 166 -16.07 -0.19 -6.85
CA ILE A 166 -17.25 -1.00 -7.19
C ILE A 166 -18.50 -0.41 -6.52
N GLY A 167 -18.41 0.00 -5.24
CA GLY A 167 -19.48 0.68 -4.53
C GLY A 167 -19.94 1.97 -5.23
N ILE A 168 -19.00 2.85 -5.59
CA ILE A 168 -19.27 4.08 -6.36
C ILE A 168 -19.89 3.74 -7.72
N TRP A 169 -19.38 2.73 -8.42
CA TRP A 169 -19.88 2.31 -9.72
C TRP A 169 -21.34 1.82 -9.64
N LEU A 170 -21.69 1.03 -8.62
CA LEU A 170 -23.06 0.60 -8.35
C LEU A 170 -23.99 1.79 -8.07
N LEU A 171 -23.55 2.74 -7.24
CA LEU A 171 -24.31 3.96 -6.95
C LEU A 171 -24.51 4.83 -8.19
N SER A 172 -23.49 4.97 -9.05
CA SER A 172 -23.56 5.73 -10.30
C SER A 172 -24.62 5.19 -11.28
N LYS A 173 -25.07 3.95 -11.09
CA LYS A 173 -26.12 3.31 -11.90
C LYS A 173 -27.52 3.48 -11.32
N THR A 174 -27.69 4.17 -10.20
CA THR A 174 -28.99 4.51 -9.61
C THR A 174 -29.57 5.76 -10.27
N ASN A 175 -30.90 5.89 -10.30
CA ASN A 175 -31.52 7.08 -10.90
C ASN A 175 -31.35 8.32 -10.01
N SER A 176 -31.15 8.19 -8.69
CA SER A 176 -30.84 9.35 -7.85
C SER A 176 -29.53 10.00 -8.29
N TRP A 177 -28.49 9.19 -8.51
CA TRP A 177 -27.21 9.65 -9.03
C TRP A 177 -27.34 10.23 -10.43
N LYS A 178 -28.02 9.55 -11.35
CA LYS A 178 -28.24 10.09 -12.71
C LYS A 178 -29.02 11.39 -12.71
N PHE A 179 -30.09 11.48 -11.92
CA PHE A 179 -30.89 12.69 -11.77
C PHE A 179 -30.06 13.85 -11.23
N ALA A 180 -29.35 13.62 -10.11
CA ALA A 180 -28.65 14.66 -9.40
C ALA A 180 -27.30 15.05 -10.05
N LEU A 181 -26.68 14.13 -10.79
CA LEU A 181 -25.38 14.35 -11.41
C LEU A 181 -25.43 14.52 -12.92
N GLU A 182 -26.32 13.85 -13.67
CA GLU A 182 -26.35 13.84 -15.16
C GLU A 182 -27.42 14.78 -15.79
N LYS A 183 -28.40 15.27 -15.00
CA LYS A 183 -29.59 16.07 -15.39
C LYS A 183 -30.61 15.35 -16.31
N ASN A 184 -31.89 15.50 -15.98
CA ASN A 184 -33.09 15.19 -16.78
C ASN A 184 -33.28 13.74 -17.27
N THR A 185 -32.97 12.75 -16.43
CA THR A 185 -33.44 11.37 -16.70
C THR A 185 -34.81 11.16 -16.01
N PRO A 186 -35.85 10.71 -16.74
CA PRO A 186 -37.13 10.37 -16.12
C PRO A 186 -36.95 9.26 -15.07
N ILE A 187 -37.62 9.44 -13.93
CA ILE A 187 -37.48 8.59 -12.75
C ILE A 187 -38.31 7.32 -12.95
N ASN A 188 -37.70 6.28 -13.53
CA ASN A 188 -38.33 4.96 -13.54
C ASN A 188 -37.87 4.15 -12.32
N LYS A 189 -38.75 4.10 -11.30
CA LYS A 189 -38.53 3.31 -10.08
C LYS A 189 -38.43 1.83 -10.45
N THR A 190 -37.35 1.17 -10.04
CA THR A 190 -37.22 -0.29 -10.22
C THR A 190 -36.61 -0.92 -8.96
N LYS A 191 -37.06 -2.14 -8.61
CA LYS A 191 -36.46 -2.97 -7.54
C LYS A 191 -34.94 -3.12 -7.70
N SER A 192 -34.43 -2.98 -8.92
CA SER A 192 -33.00 -2.96 -9.27
C SER A 192 -32.19 -1.91 -8.50
N GLU A 193 -32.76 -0.76 -8.13
CA GLU A 193 -32.02 0.30 -7.44
C GLU A 193 -31.66 -0.04 -6.00
N ASN A 194 -32.61 -0.64 -5.28
CA ASN A 194 -32.44 -1.05 -3.89
C ASN A 194 -31.33 -2.11 -3.79
N LYS A 195 -31.31 -3.06 -4.74
CA LYS A 195 -30.24 -4.06 -4.85
C LYS A 195 -28.88 -3.39 -5.08
N LYS A 196 -28.78 -2.39 -5.96
CA LYS A 196 -27.52 -1.66 -6.21
C LYS A 196 -27.01 -0.94 -4.97
N ARG A 197 -27.88 -0.26 -4.20
CA ARG A 197 -27.49 0.42 -2.95
C ARG A 197 -27.06 -0.55 -1.86
N PHE A 198 -27.82 -1.63 -1.67
CA PHE A 198 -27.46 -2.68 -0.71
C PHE A 198 -26.09 -3.30 -1.05
N LEU A 199 -25.88 -3.67 -2.33
CA LEU A 199 -24.59 -4.20 -2.78
C LEU A 199 -23.46 -3.16 -2.68
N ALA A 200 -23.72 -1.89 -2.98
CA ALA A 200 -22.74 -0.82 -2.79
C ALA A 200 -22.33 -0.71 -1.31
N GLY A 201 -23.30 -0.84 -0.41
CA GLY A 201 -23.07 -0.94 1.03
C GLY A 201 -22.12 -2.08 1.37
N ILE A 202 -22.41 -3.31 0.92
CA ILE A 202 -21.54 -4.48 1.16
C ILE A 202 -20.10 -4.19 0.72
N PHE A 203 -19.90 -3.62 -0.46
CA PHE A 203 -18.57 -3.28 -0.94
C PHE A 203 -17.88 -2.18 -0.10
N PHE A 204 -18.61 -1.18 0.39
CA PHE A 204 -18.04 -0.22 1.36
C PHE A 204 -17.70 -0.87 2.71
N GLY A 205 -18.50 -1.82 3.17
CA GLY A 205 -18.21 -2.63 4.36
C GLY A 205 -16.95 -3.48 4.21
N LEU A 206 -16.77 -4.12 3.04
CA LEU A 206 -15.55 -4.86 2.71
C LEU A 206 -14.33 -3.93 2.61
N ALA A 207 -14.48 -2.73 2.04
CA ALA A 207 -13.42 -1.73 2.02
C ALA A 207 -13.00 -1.31 3.45
N LEU A 208 -13.98 -1.06 4.34
CA LEU A 208 -13.74 -0.76 5.75
C LEU A 208 -13.00 -1.90 6.46
N LEU A 209 -13.42 -3.15 6.25
CA LEU A 209 -12.78 -4.36 6.80
C LEU A 209 -11.49 -4.77 6.08
N THR A 210 -11.03 -3.97 5.11
CA THR A 210 -9.69 -4.08 4.53
C THR A 210 -8.76 -3.06 5.19
N LYS A 211 -9.22 -1.82 5.37
CA LYS A 211 -8.48 -0.76 6.05
C LYS A 211 -9.44 0.31 6.60
N ILE A 212 -9.39 0.57 7.90
CA ILE A 212 -10.31 1.53 8.58
C ILE A 212 -10.39 2.91 7.90
N PRO A 213 -9.26 3.54 7.49
CA PRO A 213 -9.26 4.77 6.69
C PRO A 213 -10.14 4.78 5.43
N ALA A 214 -10.54 3.63 4.89
CA ALA A 214 -11.45 3.55 3.74
C ALA A 214 -12.78 4.29 3.98
N LEU A 215 -13.29 4.35 5.22
CA LEU A 215 -14.52 5.08 5.51
C LEU A 215 -14.39 6.58 5.24
N LEU A 216 -13.23 7.16 5.53
CA LEU A 216 -12.95 8.57 5.25
C LEU A 216 -13.03 8.83 3.75
N PHE A 217 -12.47 7.92 2.96
CA PHE A 217 -12.43 7.99 1.50
C PHE A 217 -13.83 7.93 0.86
N PHE A 218 -14.69 6.99 1.30
CA PHE A 218 -16.03 6.80 0.70
C PHE A 218 -17.16 7.53 1.43
N GLY A 219 -16.92 8.12 2.61
CA GLY A 219 -17.90 8.92 3.36
C GLY A 219 -18.56 10.04 2.54
N PRO A 220 -17.79 10.88 1.80
CA PRO A 220 -18.33 11.82 0.83
C PRO A 220 -19.27 11.23 -0.22
N ILE A 221 -19.02 10.00 -0.66
CA ILE A 221 -19.82 9.30 -1.66
C ILE A 221 -21.16 8.91 -1.06
N ILE A 222 -21.15 8.33 0.15
CA ILE A 222 -22.35 7.94 0.91
C ILE A 222 -23.21 9.18 1.17
N LEU A 223 -22.60 10.29 1.60
CA LEU A 223 -23.30 11.56 1.82
C LEU A 223 -23.84 12.13 0.50
N THR A 224 -23.10 12.01 -0.60
CA THR A 224 -23.58 12.42 -1.93
C THR A 224 -24.81 11.61 -2.36
N ASP A 225 -24.85 10.28 -2.11
CA ASP A 225 -26.05 9.48 -2.40
C ASP A 225 -27.26 9.94 -1.57
N ALA A 226 -27.05 10.23 -0.28
CA ALA A 226 -28.11 10.79 0.57
C ALA A 226 -28.63 12.14 0.04
N LEU A 227 -27.73 13.05 -0.35
CA LEU A 227 -28.10 14.34 -0.94
C LEU A 227 -28.78 14.19 -2.30
N ALA A 228 -28.39 13.20 -3.09
CA ALA A 228 -29.02 12.88 -4.37
C ALA A 228 -30.46 12.36 -4.15
N LEU A 229 -30.67 11.48 -3.18
CA LEU A 229 -31.99 10.99 -2.77
C LEU A 229 -32.91 12.11 -2.29
N ILE A 230 -32.39 13.03 -1.48
CA ILE A 230 -33.12 14.21 -1.01
C ILE A 230 -33.48 15.11 -2.20
N SER A 231 -32.53 15.39 -3.09
CA SER A 231 -32.74 16.25 -4.26
C SER A 231 -33.79 15.69 -5.20
N GLN A 232 -33.78 14.38 -5.42
CA GLN A 232 -34.76 13.67 -6.26
C GLN A 232 -36.17 13.68 -5.65
N ASN A 233 -36.29 13.62 -4.33
CA ASN A 233 -37.58 13.52 -3.65
C ASN A 233 -38.14 14.86 -3.15
N LYS A 234 -37.42 15.98 -3.30
CA LYS A 234 -38.00 17.32 -3.12
C LYS A 234 -39.21 17.55 -4.05
N THR A 235 -39.24 16.89 -5.20
CA THR A 235 -40.36 16.89 -6.14
C THR A 235 -41.49 15.93 -5.78
N THR A 236 -41.26 14.90 -4.96
CA THR A 236 -42.26 13.85 -4.64
C THR A 236 -42.70 13.82 -3.17
N LYS A 237 -42.01 14.54 -2.27
CA LYS A 237 -42.22 14.60 -0.81
C LYS A 237 -42.23 13.22 -0.08
N ASN A 238 -41.63 12.17 -0.64
CA ASN A 238 -41.67 10.83 -0.04
C ASN A 238 -40.46 10.52 0.88
N ILE A 239 -40.53 10.99 2.14
CA ILE A 239 -39.48 10.79 3.16
C ILE A 239 -39.27 9.31 3.48
N LYS A 240 -40.34 8.51 3.56
CA LYS A 240 -40.26 7.06 3.83
C LYS A 240 -39.37 6.35 2.82
N GLN A 241 -39.47 6.73 1.54
CA GLN A 241 -38.65 6.14 0.49
C GLN A 241 -37.16 6.50 0.65
N ILE A 242 -36.85 7.75 1.02
CA ILE A 242 -35.47 8.18 1.29
C ILE A 242 -34.87 7.33 2.41
N ILE A 243 -35.61 7.19 3.53
CA ILE A 243 -35.18 6.40 4.69
C ILE A 243 -34.90 4.97 4.27
N VAL A 244 -35.85 4.30 3.61
CA VAL A 244 -35.67 2.90 3.17
C VAL A 244 -34.46 2.74 2.25
N GLN A 245 -34.30 3.61 1.24
CA GLN A 245 -33.20 3.51 0.29
C GLN A 245 -31.83 3.76 0.92
N PHE A 246 -31.75 4.72 1.83
CA PHE A 246 -30.52 5.01 2.57
C PHE A 246 -30.22 3.92 3.60
N SER A 247 -31.23 3.44 4.34
CA SER A 247 -31.08 2.32 5.28
C SER A 247 -30.55 1.07 4.59
N LEU A 248 -30.96 0.77 3.35
CA LEU A 248 -30.41 -0.37 2.61
C LEU A 248 -28.89 -0.24 2.33
N LEU A 249 -28.42 0.97 2.03
CA LEU A 249 -26.98 1.22 1.87
C LEU A 249 -26.24 1.00 3.21
N ILE A 250 -26.80 1.50 4.31
CA ILE A 250 -26.22 1.35 5.66
C ILE A 250 -26.24 -0.11 6.13
N ILE A 251 -27.36 -0.83 5.94
CA ILE A 251 -27.46 -2.26 6.26
C ILE A 251 -26.43 -3.05 5.44
N GLY A 252 -26.28 -2.74 4.15
CA GLY A 252 -25.25 -3.35 3.32
C GLY A 252 -23.85 -3.11 3.87
N LEU A 253 -23.54 -1.88 4.30
CA LEU A 253 -22.24 -1.51 4.89
C LEU A 253 -21.96 -2.24 6.19
N LEU A 254 -22.96 -2.32 7.07
CA LEU A 254 -22.82 -2.96 8.38
C LEU A 254 -22.80 -4.49 8.29
N LEU A 255 -23.42 -5.10 7.27
CA LEU A 255 -23.54 -6.54 7.18
C LEU A 255 -22.19 -7.29 7.23
N PRO A 256 -21.16 -6.95 6.41
CA PRO A 256 -19.84 -7.56 6.55
C PRO A 256 -19.23 -7.38 7.94
N VAL A 257 -19.38 -6.19 8.54
CA VAL A 257 -18.85 -5.85 9.88
C VAL A 257 -19.53 -6.68 10.97
N ILE A 258 -20.85 -6.87 10.87
CA ILE A 258 -21.61 -7.71 11.80
C ILE A 258 -21.16 -9.17 11.66
N ILE A 259 -21.02 -9.68 10.43
CA ILE A 259 -20.57 -11.05 10.19
C ILE A 259 -19.19 -11.29 10.82
N THR A 260 -18.22 -10.40 10.62
CA THR A 260 -16.89 -10.55 11.24
C THR A 260 -16.93 -10.43 12.76
N THR A 261 -17.74 -9.50 13.29
CA THR A 261 -17.92 -9.33 14.73
C THR A 261 -18.52 -10.59 15.37
N CYS A 262 -19.54 -11.17 14.76
CA CYS A 262 -20.16 -12.42 15.22
C CYS A 262 -19.16 -13.59 15.17
N PHE A 263 -18.31 -13.67 14.14
CA PHE A 263 -17.26 -14.67 14.06
C PHE A 263 -16.28 -14.60 15.25
N PHE A 264 -15.74 -13.40 15.55
CA PHE A 264 -14.81 -13.24 16.68
C PHE A 264 -15.51 -13.38 18.04
N ALA A 265 -16.80 -13.01 18.15
CA ALA A 265 -17.59 -13.28 19.35
C ALA A 265 -17.78 -14.78 19.60
N TYR A 266 -18.11 -15.55 18.55
CA TYR A 266 -18.26 -17.00 18.62
C TYR A 266 -16.96 -17.69 19.06
N HIS A 267 -15.81 -17.19 18.60
CA HIS A 267 -14.49 -17.71 18.97
C HIS A 267 -13.91 -17.10 20.27
N GLN A 268 -14.70 -16.31 21.02
CA GLN A 268 -14.27 -15.66 22.28
C GLN A 268 -13.04 -14.76 22.12
N THR A 269 -12.91 -14.10 20.96
CA THR A 269 -11.76 -13.26 20.57
C THR A 269 -12.19 -11.84 20.17
N LEU A 270 -13.40 -11.44 20.56
CA LEU A 270 -13.99 -10.14 20.23
C LEU A 270 -13.17 -8.97 20.81
N THR A 271 -12.61 -9.14 22.01
CA THR A 271 -11.81 -8.12 22.69
C THR A 271 -10.51 -7.87 21.92
N GLU A 272 -9.82 -8.94 21.52
CA GLU A 272 -8.59 -8.92 20.74
C GLU A 272 -8.85 -8.31 19.35
N TYR A 273 -9.89 -8.77 18.66
CA TYR A 273 -10.31 -8.20 17.37
C TYR A 273 -10.55 -6.70 17.49
N SER A 274 -11.31 -6.26 18.50
CA SER A 274 -11.61 -4.85 18.73
C SER A 274 -10.34 -4.04 19.03
N TYR A 275 -9.46 -4.58 19.85
CA TYR A 275 -8.20 -3.95 20.21
C TYR A 275 -7.30 -3.75 18.98
N TRP A 276 -6.97 -4.83 18.26
CA TRP A 276 -6.02 -4.79 17.15
C TRP A 276 -6.55 -4.05 15.93
N THR A 277 -7.86 -4.16 15.65
CA THR A 277 -8.47 -3.53 14.47
C THR A 277 -8.76 -2.05 14.68
N PHE A 278 -9.17 -1.64 15.89
CA PHE A 278 -9.63 -0.27 16.14
C PHE A 278 -8.76 0.49 17.14
N LYS A 279 -8.57 -0.04 18.36
CA LYS A 279 -7.90 0.70 19.45
C LYS A 279 -6.41 0.92 19.17
N TYR A 280 -5.70 -0.12 18.73
CA TYR A 280 -4.27 -0.09 18.44
C TYR A 280 -3.95 0.95 17.34
N LEU A 281 -4.83 1.09 16.35
CA LEU A 281 -4.64 2.02 15.22
C LEU A 281 -4.50 3.48 15.67
N PHE A 282 -5.23 3.91 16.72
CA PHE A 282 -5.13 5.28 17.22
C PHE A 282 -3.73 5.58 17.78
N GLY A 283 -3.21 4.72 18.66
CA GLY A 283 -1.84 4.86 19.16
C GLY A 283 -0.80 4.75 18.04
N TYR A 284 -0.99 3.81 17.11
CA TYR A 284 -0.10 3.62 15.97
C TYR A 284 0.02 4.84 15.04
N ILE A 285 -1.07 5.60 14.87
CA ILE A 285 -1.12 6.83 14.06
C ILE A 285 -0.51 8.03 14.80
N GLU A 286 -0.74 8.14 16.12
CA GLU A 286 -0.31 9.31 16.90
C GLU A 286 1.21 9.32 17.19
N ASN A 287 1.84 8.15 17.29
CA ASN A 287 3.25 8.04 17.71
C ASN A 287 4.28 8.33 16.61
N TRP A 288 3.84 8.52 15.36
CA TRP A 288 4.78 8.86 14.28
C TRP A 288 5.12 10.35 14.33
N LYS A 289 6.36 10.65 14.72
CA LYS A 289 6.85 12.03 14.72
C LYS A 289 7.01 12.53 13.28
N PRO A 290 6.59 13.77 12.96
CA PRO A 290 6.85 14.37 11.66
C PRO A 290 8.35 14.35 11.36
N PHE A 291 8.72 14.07 10.11
CA PHE A 291 10.13 13.93 9.69
C PHE A 291 10.95 15.24 9.81
N PHE A 292 10.29 16.39 9.99
CA PHE A 292 10.95 17.69 10.01
C PHE A 292 11.08 18.23 11.43
N ASP A 293 12.32 18.32 11.92
CA ASP A 293 12.66 19.14 13.09
C ASP A 293 12.81 20.64 12.76
N PHE A 294 12.81 21.02 11.47
CA PHE A 294 13.04 22.39 11.00
C PHE A 294 11.79 23.26 10.80
N SER A 295 10.61 22.80 11.20
CA SER A 295 9.41 23.64 11.11
C SER A 295 9.35 24.64 12.29
N PRO A 296 9.05 25.93 12.07
CA PRO A 296 8.51 26.79 13.11
C PRO A 296 7.45 26.06 13.92
N SER A 297 7.45 26.20 15.25
CA SER A 297 6.56 25.42 16.15
C SER A 297 5.08 25.49 15.76
N TRP A 298 4.64 26.59 15.13
CA TRP A 298 3.27 26.75 14.65
C TRP A 298 2.92 25.82 13.47
N LEU A 299 3.87 25.42 12.62
CA LEU A 299 3.60 24.50 11.51
C LEU A 299 3.36 23.06 11.98
N LYS A 300 3.92 22.67 13.15
CA LYS A 300 3.72 21.35 13.76
C LYS A 300 2.22 21.07 14.02
N ILE A 301 1.42 22.12 14.26
CA ILE A 301 -0.02 21.97 14.50
C ILE A 301 -0.76 21.32 13.33
N PHE A 302 -0.33 21.58 12.08
CA PHE A 302 -0.95 21.03 10.87
C PHE A 302 -0.65 19.54 10.68
N PHE A 303 0.38 19.02 11.34
CA PHE A 303 0.74 17.60 11.31
C PHE A 303 0.07 16.78 12.43
N LEU A 304 -0.59 17.43 13.39
CA LEU A 304 -1.38 16.75 14.42
C LEU A 304 -2.64 16.11 13.82
N THR A 305 -2.89 14.85 14.17
CA THR A 305 -4.05 14.07 13.70
C THR A 305 -5.38 14.79 13.96
N LYS A 306 -5.54 15.40 15.15
CA LYS A 306 -6.73 16.17 15.53
C LYS A 306 -6.95 17.39 14.63
N THR A 307 -5.91 18.19 14.38
CA THR A 307 -6.00 19.38 13.51
C THR A 307 -6.39 19.02 12.09
N LYS A 308 -5.80 17.94 11.55
CA LYS A 308 -6.16 17.45 10.21
C LYS A 308 -7.62 17.00 10.17
N LEU A 309 -8.10 16.28 11.20
CA LEU A 309 -9.49 15.83 11.26
C LEU A 309 -10.46 17.02 11.31
N ILE A 310 -10.16 18.02 12.14
CA ILE A 310 -10.93 19.26 12.20
C ILE A 310 -10.93 19.95 10.83
N SER A 311 -9.78 20.06 10.17
CA SER A 311 -9.67 20.68 8.83
C SER A 311 -10.48 19.92 7.78
N PHE A 312 -10.47 18.59 7.83
CA PHE A 312 -11.29 17.72 6.99
C PHE A 312 -12.79 17.95 7.23
N VAL A 313 -13.23 18.00 8.48
CA VAL A 313 -14.64 18.25 8.84
C VAL A 313 -15.07 19.65 8.39
N LEU A 314 -14.30 20.70 8.73
CA LEU A 314 -14.63 22.09 8.40
C LEU A 314 -14.69 22.33 6.89
N SER A 315 -13.75 21.76 6.11
CA SER A 315 -13.77 21.89 4.66
C SER A 315 -14.99 21.20 4.03
N ASN A 316 -15.43 20.05 4.55
CA ASN A 316 -16.65 19.38 4.10
C ASN A 316 -17.92 20.12 4.50
N LEU A 317 -17.97 20.69 5.71
CA LEU A 317 -19.08 21.55 6.13
C LEU A 317 -19.17 22.82 5.28
N LEU A 318 -18.03 23.42 4.91
CA LEU A 318 -17.99 24.55 3.99
C LEU A 318 -18.54 24.16 2.61
N LEU A 319 -18.09 23.04 2.04
CA LEU A 319 -18.62 22.53 0.77
C LEU A 319 -20.12 22.26 0.85
N LEU A 320 -20.60 21.68 1.95
CA LEU A 320 -22.03 21.43 2.19
C LEU A 320 -22.83 22.74 2.28
N LYS A 321 -22.30 23.76 2.95
CA LYS A 321 -22.88 25.11 3.01
C LYS A 321 -22.92 25.77 1.63
N LEU A 322 -21.87 25.64 0.83
CA LEU A 322 -21.85 26.16 -0.54
C LEU A 322 -22.87 25.44 -1.43
N TYR A 323 -23.03 24.13 -1.27
CA TYR A 323 -24.05 23.35 -1.96
C TYR A 323 -25.46 23.75 -1.53
N SER A 324 -25.73 23.87 -0.22
CA SER A 324 -27.06 24.25 0.29
C SER A 324 -27.47 25.66 -0.13
N LYS A 325 -26.51 26.58 -0.25
CA LYS A 325 -26.69 27.92 -0.84
C LYS A 325 -26.68 27.94 -2.38
N GLN A 326 -26.67 26.78 -3.02
CA GLN A 326 -26.68 26.59 -4.48
C GLN A 326 -25.51 27.28 -5.22
N LYS A 327 -24.40 27.55 -4.53
CA LYS A 327 -23.19 28.15 -5.12
C LYS A 327 -22.36 27.12 -5.89
N ILE A 328 -22.53 25.83 -5.56
CA ILE A 328 -21.93 24.70 -6.26
C ILE A 328 -22.99 23.63 -6.53
N SER A 329 -22.84 22.87 -7.61
CA SER A 329 -23.69 21.71 -7.89
C SER A 329 -23.29 20.51 -7.04
N LEU A 330 -24.19 19.53 -6.89
CA LEU A 330 -23.88 18.26 -6.20
C LEU A 330 -22.68 17.54 -6.84
N ARG A 331 -22.56 17.60 -8.16
CA ARG A 331 -21.39 17.06 -8.89
C ARG A 331 -20.08 17.70 -8.44
N ARG A 332 -20.05 19.02 -8.21
CA ARG A 332 -18.85 19.70 -7.69
C ARG A 332 -18.61 19.36 -6.23
N TYR A 333 -19.66 19.33 -5.42
CA TYR A 333 -19.56 18.89 -4.02
C TYR A 333 -18.90 17.52 -3.92
N LEU A 334 -19.41 16.53 -4.67
CA LEU A 334 -18.87 15.17 -4.76
C LEU A 334 -17.37 15.18 -5.10
N LEU A 335 -16.99 15.82 -6.21
CA LEU A 335 -15.61 15.77 -6.70
C LEU A 335 -14.62 16.45 -5.74
N PHE A 336 -14.97 17.60 -5.16
CA PHE A 336 -14.11 18.27 -4.19
C PHE A 336 -14.06 17.54 -2.84
N SER A 337 -15.22 17.13 -2.32
CA SER A 337 -15.32 16.41 -1.04
C SER A 337 -14.58 15.07 -1.09
N TRP A 338 -14.71 14.33 -2.20
CA TRP A 338 -13.98 13.09 -2.43
C TRP A 338 -12.46 13.33 -2.54
N THR A 339 -12.03 14.37 -3.26
CA THR A 339 -10.59 14.71 -3.37
C THR A 339 -10.00 15.09 -2.01
N ILE A 340 -10.71 15.90 -1.22
CA ILE A 340 -10.29 16.31 0.14
C ILE A 340 -10.21 15.10 1.07
N ALA A 341 -11.21 14.23 1.07
CA ALA A 341 -11.18 12.99 1.85
C ALA A 341 -10.00 12.09 1.49
N SER A 342 -9.70 12.00 0.20
CA SER A 342 -8.61 11.15 -0.28
C SER A 342 -7.24 11.73 0.09
N LEU A 343 -7.06 13.05 -0.01
CA LEU A 343 -5.85 13.73 0.47
C LEU A 343 -5.69 13.56 1.98
N TYR A 344 -6.77 13.67 2.75
CA TYR A 344 -6.74 13.44 4.19
C TYR A 344 -6.26 12.03 4.52
N SER A 345 -6.71 11.02 3.76
CA SER A 345 -6.23 9.64 3.92
C SER A 345 -4.72 9.49 3.65
N VAL A 346 -4.15 10.25 2.72
CA VAL A 346 -2.69 10.23 2.44
C VAL A 346 -1.90 10.69 3.67
N ILE A 347 -2.34 11.79 4.30
CA ILE A 347 -1.59 12.44 5.39
C ILE A 347 -1.95 11.93 6.78
N LEU A 348 -2.91 11.01 6.92
CA LEU A 348 -3.49 10.62 8.20
C LEU A 348 -2.44 10.18 9.22
N SER A 349 -1.46 9.38 8.80
CA SER A 349 -0.44 8.80 9.71
C SER A 349 0.91 9.52 9.73
N ASN A 350 1.09 10.62 8.98
CA ASN A 350 2.39 11.30 8.77
C ASN A 350 3.49 10.43 8.13
N ARG A 351 3.22 9.18 7.79
CA ARG A 351 4.24 8.27 7.26
C ARG A 351 4.42 8.48 5.75
N PRO A 352 5.66 8.51 5.25
CA PRO A 352 5.96 8.76 3.85
C PRO A 352 5.82 7.51 2.96
N PHE A 353 4.82 6.65 3.20
CA PHE A 353 4.62 5.45 2.39
C PHE A 353 3.95 5.80 1.05
N ASN A 354 4.48 5.29 -0.07
CA ASN A 354 4.00 5.72 -1.38
C ASN A 354 2.64 5.12 -1.75
N ASN A 355 2.35 3.91 -1.27
CA ASN A 355 1.06 3.25 -1.45
C ASN A 355 -0.12 4.09 -0.93
N TYR A 356 0.08 5.01 0.01
CA TYR A 356 -0.96 5.91 0.51
C TYR A 356 -1.50 6.87 -0.54
N TRP A 357 -0.78 7.08 -1.65
CA TRP A 357 -1.25 7.88 -2.79
C TRP A 357 -2.20 7.12 -3.71
N LEU A 358 -2.19 5.78 -3.71
CA LEU A 358 -3.05 4.98 -4.59
C LEU A 358 -4.54 5.35 -4.50
N PRO A 359 -5.14 5.54 -3.31
CA PRO A 359 -6.54 5.93 -3.17
C PRO A 359 -6.79 7.35 -3.68
N PHE A 360 -5.83 8.26 -3.51
CA PHE A 360 -5.97 9.64 -3.97
C PHE A 360 -6.22 9.77 -5.48
N TRP A 361 -5.52 8.97 -6.29
CA TRP A 361 -5.53 9.11 -7.74
C TRP A 361 -6.92 9.02 -8.38
N PRO A 362 -7.80 8.06 -8.08
CA PRO A 362 -9.17 8.04 -8.59
C PRO A 362 -9.93 9.37 -8.42
N SER A 363 -9.88 9.96 -7.22
CA SER A 363 -10.61 11.20 -6.91
C SER A 363 -10.05 12.41 -7.66
N MET A 364 -8.71 12.55 -7.66
CA MET A 364 -8.03 13.68 -8.29
C MET A 364 -8.14 13.63 -9.81
N ILE A 365 -8.05 12.44 -10.40
CA ILE A 365 -8.27 12.23 -11.82
C ILE A 365 -9.72 12.58 -12.16
N ALA A 366 -10.71 12.13 -11.38
CA ALA A 366 -12.11 12.47 -11.62
C ALA A 366 -12.35 13.99 -11.60
N LEU A 367 -11.81 14.71 -10.60
CA LEU A 367 -11.91 16.16 -10.50
C LEU A 367 -11.22 16.85 -11.69
N THR A 368 -9.99 16.45 -12.01
CA THR A 368 -9.21 17.02 -13.12
C THR A 368 -9.89 16.78 -14.46
N SER A 369 -10.45 15.59 -14.67
CA SER A 369 -11.17 15.23 -15.90
C SER A 369 -12.41 16.10 -16.09
N TYR A 370 -13.15 16.37 -15.01
CA TYR A 370 -14.28 17.29 -15.03
C TYR A 370 -13.85 18.73 -15.33
N VAL A 371 -12.72 19.20 -14.78
CA VAL A 371 -12.18 20.53 -15.07
C VAL A 371 -11.76 20.65 -16.54
N ILE A 372 -11.03 19.67 -17.07
CA ILE A 372 -10.62 19.61 -18.48
C ILE A 372 -11.85 19.66 -19.40
N GLU A 373 -12.89 18.89 -19.10
CA GLU A 373 -14.15 18.94 -19.86
C GLU A 373 -14.74 20.37 -19.88
N LYS A 374 -14.73 21.06 -18.74
CA LYS A 374 -15.23 22.44 -18.63
C LYS A 374 -14.35 23.45 -19.37
N MET A 375 -13.04 23.26 -19.38
CA MET A 375 -12.13 24.08 -20.20
C MET A 375 -12.42 23.88 -21.70
N ILE A 376 -12.55 22.63 -22.15
CA ILE A 376 -12.85 22.28 -23.55
C ILE A 376 -14.22 22.82 -24.00
N THR A 377 -15.21 22.82 -23.10
CA THR A 377 -16.55 23.37 -23.37
C THR A 377 -16.64 24.88 -23.13
N LYS A 378 -15.51 25.56 -22.88
CA LYS A 378 -15.42 27.00 -22.63
C LYS A 378 -16.33 27.48 -21.49
N TYR A 379 -16.59 26.62 -20.52
CA TYR A 379 -17.46 26.92 -19.39
C TYR A 379 -16.75 27.84 -18.39
N LYS A 380 -17.30 29.05 -18.16
CA LYS A 380 -16.67 30.08 -17.34
C LYS A 380 -17.09 29.98 -15.88
N SER A 381 -16.36 29.19 -15.07
CA SER A 381 -16.58 29.11 -13.62
C SER A 381 -15.27 29.32 -12.85
N LYS A 382 -14.97 30.56 -12.47
CA LYS A 382 -13.76 30.93 -11.70
C LYS A 382 -13.59 30.07 -10.44
N SER A 383 -14.68 29.81 -9.70
CA SER A 383 -14.65 28.99 -8.47
C SER A 383 -14.24 27.52 -8.70
N LEU A 384 -14.55 26.95 -9.87
CA LEU A 384 -14.18 25.57 -10.19
C LEU A 384 -12.67 25.48 -10.44
N TYR A 385 -12.16 26.38 -11.29
CA TYR A 385 -10.74 26.42 -11.62
C TYR A 385 -9.88 26.78 -10.41
N PHE A 386 -10.31 27.76 -9.62
CA PHE A 386 -9.62 28.15 -8.40
C PHE A 386 -9.59 27.01 -7.36
N GLY A 387 -10.72 26.34 -7.12
CA GLY A 387 -10.76 25.17 -6.23
C GLY A 387 -9.86 24.04 -6.71
N TRP A 388 -9.82 23.76 -8.01
CA TRP A 388 -8.92 22.75 -8.59
C TRP A 388 -7.45 23.12 -8.44
N LEU A 389 -7.08 24.39 -8.71
CA LEU A 389 -5.72 24.88 -8.51
C LEU A 389 -5.28 24.76 -7.05
N ILE A 390 -6.16 25.05 -6.08
CA ILE A 390 -5.90 24.81 -4.66
C ILE A 390 -5.64 23.33 -4.39
N SER A 391 -6.47 22.42 -4.93
CA SER A 391 -6.27 20.98 -4.75
C SER A 391 -4.93 20.52 -5.33
N VAL A 392 -4.54 21.00 -6.53
CA VAL A 392 -3.22 20.72 -7.13
C VAL A 392 -2.09 21.26 -6.25
N PHE A 393 -2.21 22.52 -5.81
CA PHE A 393 -1.20 23.16 -4.97
C PHE A 393 -1.00 22.41 -3.65
N ILE A 394 -2.08 22.06 -2.95
CA ILE A 394 -2.01 21.28 -1.69
C ILE A 394 -1.38 19.91 -1.95
N THR A 395 -1.72 19.26 -3.06
CA THR A 395 -1.14 17.96 -3.44
C THR A 395 0.38 18.07 -3.61
N ILE A 396 0.84 19.06 -4.38
CA ILE A 396 2.28 19.32 -4.59
C ILE A 396 2.95 19.68 -3.26
N PHE A 397 2.31 20.53 -2.46
CA PHE A 397 2.82 20.91 -1.14
C PHE A 397 3.01 19.69 -0.24
N ILE A 398 2.03 18.80 -0.12
CA ILE A 398 2.14 17.56 0.67
C ILE A 398 3.26 16.68 0.12
N PHE A 399 3.36 16.57 -1.20
CA PHE A 399 4.39 15.74 -1.85
C PHE A 399 5.82 16.27 -1.58
N VAL A 400 6.00 17.58 -1.51
CA VAL A 400 7.29 18.22 -1.17
C VAL A 400 7.54 18.22 0.34
N ALA A 401 6.49 18.41 1.14
CA ALA A 401 6.56 18.55 2.59
C ALA A 401 6.57 17.22 3.34
N ILE A 402 6.48 16.07 2.66
CA ILE A 402 6.63 14.74 3.24
C ILE A 402 7.59 13.98 2.32
N PRO A 403 8.70 13.41 2.84
CA PRO A 403 9.75 12.82 2.01
C PRO A 403 9.35 11.44 1.46
N PHE A 404 8.36 11.40 0.56
CA PHE A 404 7.96 10.17 -0.11
C PHE A 404 9.10 9.61 -0.97
N LYS A 405 9.46 8.36 -0.73
CA LYS A 405 10.54 7.66 -1.45
C LYS A 405 10.00 7.03 -2.72
N LEU A 406 9.91 7.78 -3.81
CA LEU A 406 9.43 7.26 -5.09
C LEU A 406 10.32 6.11 -5.60
N PHE A 407 9.72 4.97 -5.93
CA PHE A 407 10.44 3.88 -6.58
C PHE A 407 10.74 4.21 -8.05
N PRO A 408 11.96 3.90 -8.53
CA PRO A 408 12.41 4.22 -9.88
C PRO A 408 11.82 3.24 -10.92
N SER A 409 10.60 3.54 -11.39
CA SER A 409 9.89 2.70 -12.37
C SER A 409 10.71 2.39 -13.63
N VAL A 410 11.45 3.37 -14.16
CA VAL A 410 12.27 3.18 -15.37
C VAL A 410 13.37 2.13 -15.15
N GLU A 411 14.12 2.27 -14.05
CA GLU A 411 15.19 1.34 -13.70
C GLU A 411 14.63 -0.08 -13.46
N TYR A 412 13.50 -0.18 -12.75
CA TYR A 412 12.79 -1.43 -12.51
C TYR A 412 12.45 -2.18 -13.81
N TYR A 413 11.84 -1.51 -14.79
CA TYR A 413 11.50 -2.15 -16.07
C TYR A 413 12.74 -2.46 -16.91
N GLN A 414 13.76 -1.61 -16.90
CA GLN A 414 15.03 -1.88 -17.58
C GLN A 414 15.74 -3.12 -17.03
N LEU A 415 15.76 -3.28 -15.70
CA LEU A 415 16.33 -4.45 -15.04
C LEU A 415 15.56 -5.72 -15.39
N SER A 416 14.23 -5.66 -15.34
CA SER A 416 13.38 -6.79 -15.69
C SER A 416 13.58 -7.21 -17.15
N TRP A 417 13.71 -6.25 -18.07
CA TRP A 417 14.03 -6.54 -19.47
C TRP A 417 15.43 -7.15 -19.66
N LYS A 418 16.43 -6.67 -18.91
CA LYS A 418 17.77 -7.27 -18.93
C LYS A 418 17.74 -8.72 -18.42
N LEU A 419 16.96 -9.00 -17.37
CA LEU A 419 16.78 -10.35 -16.85
C LEU A 419 16.14 -11.27 -17.89
N PHE A 420 15.01 -10.86 -18.48
CA PHE A 420 14.33 -11.65 -19.50
C PHE A 420 15.17 -11.86 -20.77
N GLY A 421 16.01 -10.89 -21.12
CA GLY A 421 16.97 -11.00 -22.21
C GLY A 421 18.25 -11.77 -21.87
N GLY A 422 18.37 -12.36 -20.67
CA GLY A 422 19.54 -13.11 -20.24
C GLY A 422 20.82 -12.28 -20.05
N LYS A 423 20.69 -10.94 -19.96
CA LYS A 423 21.83 -10.01 -19.85
C LYS A 423 22.34 -9.83 -18.42
N ILE A 424 21.53 -10.22 -17.43
CA ILE A 424 21.89 -10.23 -16.01
C ILE A 424 21.40 -11.54 -15.41
N THR A 425 22.05 -11.98 -14.32
CA THR A 425 21.60 -13.17 -13.60
C THR A 425 20.38 -12.88 -12.73
N LYS A 426 19.72 -13.93 -12.26
CA LYS A 426 18.65 -13.80 -11.25
C LYS A 426 19.19 -13.16 -9.96
N TRP A 427 20.41 -13.50 -9.55
CA TRP A 427 21.04 -12.90 -8.37
C TRP A 427 21.22 -11.39 -8.54
N ASP A 428 21.74 -10.94 -9.69
CA ASP A 428 21.89 -9.50 -9.97
C ASP A 428 20.55 -8.74 -9.92
N TYR A 429 19.48 -9.40 -10.39
CA TYR A 429 18.13 -8.84 -10.32
C TYR A 429 17.62 -8.76 -8.88
N GLU A 430 17.75 -9.83 -8.09
CA GLU A 430 17.30 -9.87 -6.69
C GLU A 430 18.09 -8.90 -5.80
N SER A 431 19.42 -8.81 -5.97
CA SER A 431 20.26 -7.87 -5.22
C SER A 431 19.95 -6.40 -5.48
N TRP A 432 19.25 -6.07 -6.56
CA TRP A 432 18.75 -4.71 -6.75
C TRP A 432 17.66 -4.36 -5.74
N PHE A 433 16.79 -5.31 -5.41
CA PHE A 433 15.72 -5.11 -4.44
C PHE A 433 16.26 -5.02 -3.00
N ASP A 434 17.44 -5.55 -2.68
CA ASP A 434 18.07 -5.33 -1.36
C ASP A 434 18.20 -3.83 -1.02
N LYS A 435 18.43 -2.98 -2.02
CA LYS A 435 18.47 -1.50 -1.84
C LYS A 435 17.13 -0.90 -1.40
N LEU A 436 16.04 -1.64 -1.63
CA LEU A 436 14.68 -1.24 -1.32
C LEU A 436 14.22 -1.77 0.05
N VAL A 437 14.87 -2.81 0.56
CA VAL A 437 14.52 -3.50 1.82
C VAL A 437 15.02 -2.75 3.05
N ASP A 438 15.97 -1.81 2.94
CA ASP A 438 16.53 -1.11 4.11
C ASP A 438 16.62 0.43 4.01
N GLU A 439 16.13 1.11 5.05
CA GLU A 439 16.35 2.54 5.35
C GLU A 439 17.28 2.77 6.57
N SER A 440 17.63 1.72 7.32
CA SER A 440 18.39 1.80 8.58
C SER A 440 19.75 1.11 8.54
N VAL A 441 19.96 0.16 7.62
CA VAL A 441 21.23 -0.52 7.41
C VAL A 441 21.80 -0.07 6.08
N ASN A 442 22.76 0.84 6.20
CA ASN A 442 23.86 1.08 5.26
C ASN A 442 23.56 0.76 3.77
N PRO A 443 23.38 1.76 2.88
CA PRO A 443 23.00 1.61 1.46
C PRO A 443 24.01 0.84 0.56
N ARG A 444 24.98 0.13 1.16
CA ARG A 444 26.01 -0.71 0.54
C ARG A 444 25.90 -2.20 0.97
N ALA A 445 24.73 -2.69 1.38
CA ALA A 445 24.55 -4.06 1.90
C ALA A 445 23.66 -4.95 1.01
N PRO A 446 24.21 -5.58 -0.06
CA PRO A 446 23.49 -6.57 -0.88
C PRO A 446 23.35 -7.95 -0.19
N THR A 447 22.91 -7.98 1.07
CA THR A 447 22.98 -9.23 1.88
C THR A 447 21.71 -9.61 2.64
N ILE A 448 20.63 -8.83 2.66
CA ILE A 448 19.41 -9.25 3.40
C ILE A 448 18.78 -10.46 2.73
N MET A 449 18.58 -10.42 1.41
CA MET A 449 18.07 -11.58 0.67
C MET A 449 19.02 -12.77 0.71
N GLY A 450 20.34 -12.52 0.63
CA GLY A 450 21.37 -13.54 0.77
C GLY A 450 21.32 -14.25 2.13
N ASP A 451 21.33 -13.48 3.21
CA ASP A 451 21.28 -13.99 4.58
C ASP A 451 19.94 -14.71 4.86
N ASN A 452 18.82 -14.19 4.34
CA ASN A 452 17.52 -14.85 4.38
C ASN A 452 17.56 -16.21 3.69
N LYS A 453 18.17 -16.29 2.50
CA LYS A 453 18.30 -17.56 1.78
C LYS A 453 19.13 -18.57 2.57
N ILE A 454 20.31 -18.18 3.05
CA ILE A 454 21.18 -19.04 3.87
C ILE A 454 20.42 -19.56 5.09
N THR A 455 19.66 -18.69 5.75
CA THR A 455 18.88 -19.05 6.94
C THR A 455 17.78 -20.03 6.63
N ARG A 456 17.01 -19.80 5.56
CA ARG A 456 15.96 -20.73 5.12
C ARG A 456 16.50 -22.11 4.78
N ASP A 457 17.60 -22.16 4.04
CA ASP A 457 18.26 -23.39 3.65
C ASP A 457 18.74 -24.15 4.90
N TRP A 458 19.28 -23.44 5.89
CA TRP A 458 19.69 -24.02 7.17
C TRP A 458 18.50 -24.51 8.00
N LEU A 459 17.43 -23.73 8.14
CA LEU A 459 16.22 -24.11 8.89
C LEU A 459 15.59 -25.38 8.31
N ASN A 460 15.44 -25.43 6.98
CA ASN A 460 14.86 -26.58 6.29
C ASN A 460 15.75 -27.83 6.40
N LYS A 461 17.08 -27.67 6.23
CA LYS A 461 18.04 -28.77 6.36
C LYS A 461 18.00 -29.40 7.76
N ASN A 462 17.89 -28.59 8.80
CA ASN A 462 17.88 -29.05 10.19
C ASN A 462 16.45 -29.36 10.70
N LYS A 463 15.43 -29.29 9.84
CA LYS A 463 14.03 -29.59 10.17
C LYS A 463 13.49 -28.81 11.38
N ILE A 464 13.92 -27.56 11.51
CA ILE A 464 13.51 -26.69 12.62
C ILE A 464 12.01 -26.44 12.55
N THR A 465 11.31 -26.66 13.67
CA THR A 465 9.84 -26.51 13.71
C THR A 465 9.39 -25.27 14.46
N THR A 466 10.13 -24.84 15.48
CA THR A 466 9.78 -23.69 16.33
C THR A 466 10.86 -22.63 16.30
N ILE A 467 10.46 -21.38 16.00
CA ILE A 467 11.39 -20.26 15.96
C ILE A 467 10.84 -19.02 16.64
N PHE A 468 11.74 -18.13 17.03
CA PHE A 468 11.42 -16.76 17.38
C PHE A 468 12.29 -15.79 16.57
N ILE A 469 11.65 -14.82 15.91
CA ILE A 469 12.35 -13.76 15.19
C ILE A 469 12.42 -12.53 16.07
N TRP A 470 13.63 -12.22 16.53
CA TRP A 470 13.95 -10.96 17.16
C TRP A 470 14.36 -9.93 16.10
N GLY A 471 13.36 -9.40 15.40
CA GLY A 471 13.53 -8.37 14.37
C GLY A 471 12.28 -8.16 13.49
N ASN A 472 12.45 -7.39 12.40
CA ASN A 472 11.37 -6.88 11.55
C ASN A 472 11.37 -7.40 10.11
N ASN A 473 12.11 -8.48 9.82
CA ASN A 473 12.18 -9.09 8.49
C ASN A 473 11.55 -10.51 8.51
N PRO A 474 10.24 -10.63 8.32
CA PRO A 474 9.53 -11.91 8.37
C PRO A 474 9.82 -12.78 7.13
N MET A 475 10.54 -12.27 6.13
CA MET A 475 10.82 -12.97 4.86
C MET A 475 11.70 -14.20 5.05
N VAL A 476 12.40 -14.28 6.17
CA VAL A 476 13.20 -15.44 6.57
C VAL A 476 12.34 -16.69 6.81
N LEU A 477 11.03 -16.54 7.06
CA LEU A 477 10.09 -17.66 7.23
C LEU A 477 9.47 -18.16 5.93
N LEU A 478 9.61 -17.42 4.83
CA LEU A 478 8.92 -17.78 3.59
C LEU A 478 9.58 -18.99 2.94
N GLY A 479 8.84 -20.10 2.87
CA GLY A 479 9.34 -21.35 2.28
C GLY A 479 10.01 -22.28 3.30
N THR A 480 9.81 -22.02 4.59
CA THR A 480 10.16 -22.96 5.67
C THR A 480 8.90 -23.57 6.29
N ASN A 481 9.07 -24.67 7.01
CA ASN A 481 8.02 -25.26 7.86
C ASN A 481 8.06 -24.74 9.30
N ALA A 482 9.01 -23.85 9.60
CA ALA A 482 9.17 -23.25 10.91
C ALA A 482 7.97 -22.35 11.25
N LYS A 483 7.47 -22.49 12.48
CA LYS A 483 6.39 -21.67 13.02
C LYS A 483 6.95 -20.69 14.04
N GLN A 484 6.43 -19.47 14.01
CA GLN A 484 6.73 -18.48 15.02
C GLN A 484 6.00 -18.86 16.30
N ILE A 485 6.73 -18.96 17.41
CA ILE A 485 6.14 -19.38 18.70
C ILE A 485 5.23 -18.32 19.31
N THR A 486 5.51 -17.04 19.00
CA THR A 486 4.73 -15.92 19.48
C THR A 486 3.64 -15.60 18.47
N ARG A 487 2.52 -15.09 18.97
CA ARG A 487 1.46 -14.55 18.11
C ARG A 487 1.90 -13.34 17.26
N PHE A 488 3.06 -12.76 17.53
CA PHE A 488 3.57 -11.58 16.85
C PHE A 488 4.60 -11.94 15.77
N PRO A 489 4.30 -11.69 14.48
CA PRO A 489 5.24 -12.01 13.40
C PRO A 489 6.49 -11.12 13.38
N LEU A 490 6.45 -9.97 14.06
CA LEU A 490 7.54 -8.97 14.10
C LEU A 490 7.81 -8.52 15.53
N SER A 491 9.08 -8.27 15.84
CA SER A 491 9.47 -7.69 17.13
C SER A 491 8.94 -6.26 17.31
N PHE A 492 8.68 -5.52 16.22
CA PHE A 492 8.03 -4.20 16.25
C PHE A 492 6.76 -4.17 17.11
N TYR A 493 5.93 -5.22 17.05
CA TYR A 493 4.71 -5.27 17.85
C TYR A 493 5.01 -5.39 19.34
N ILE A 494 6.02 -6.18 19.70
CA ILE A 494 6.47 -6.36 21.08
C ILE A 494 7.07 -5.05 21.60
N ASP A 495 7.94 -4.41 20.82
CA ASP A 495 8.55 -3.11 21.16
C ASP A 495 7.49 -2.00 21.33
N HIS A 496 6.43 -2.02 20.52
CA HIS A 496 5.33 -1.04 20.63
C HIS A 496 4.44 -1.32 21.83
N LEU A 497 4.17 -2.59 22.16
CA LEU A 497 3.43 -2.97 23.36
C LEU A 497 4.13 -2.50 24.63
N GLN A 498 5.46 -2.52 24.69
CA GLN A 498 6.23 -1.97 25.82
C GLN A 498 5.90 -0.49 26.12
N GLN A 499 5.44 0.26 25.11
CA GLN A 499 5.14 1.69 25.27
C GLN A 499 3.70 1.95 25.72
N PHE A 500 2.79 0.99 25.53
CA PHE A 500 1.33 1.22 25.67
C PHE A 500 0.58 0.14 26.44
N ASN A 501 1.20 -1.01 26.72
CA ASN A 501 0.56 -2.18 27.32
C ASN A 501 1.57 -3.17 27.93
N ASP A 502 2.12 -2.80 29.09
CA ASP A 502 3.11 -3.61 29.83
C ASP A 502 2.65 -5.04 30.11
N GLN A 503 1.35 -5.25 30.31
CA GLN A 503 0.78 -6.57 30.59
C GLN A 503 0.90 -7.49 29.37
N GLN A 504 0.52 -7.04 28.17
CA GLN A 504 0.65 -7.85 26.95
C GLN A 504 2.10 -8.06 26.55
N PHE A 505 2.97 -7.09 26.82
CA PHE A 505 4.40 -7.23 26.65
C PHE A 505 4.96 -8.35 27.54
N ALA A 506 4.66 -8.30 28.85
CA ALA A 506 5.11 -9.32 29.80
C ALA A 506 4.62 -10.73 29.43
N GLN A 507 3.37 -10.86 28.97
CA GLN A 507 2.83 -12.12 28.45
C GLN A 507 3.63 -12.64 27.25
N SER A 508 3.94 -11.77 26.28
CA SER A 508 4.68 -12.16 25.08
C SER A 508 6.10 -12.61 25.39
N TYR A 509 6.75 -11.96 26.37
CA TYR A 509 8.05 -12.39 26.86
C TYR A 509 7.97 -13.73 27.58
N GLN A 510 6.95 -13.91 28.44
CA GLN A 510 6.76 -15.15 29.17
C GLN A 510 6.48 -16.33 28.23
N GLU A 511 5.72 -16.14 27.15
CA GLU A 511 5.53 -17.15 26.10
C GLU A 511 6.87 -17.64 25.52
N ILE A 512 7.82 -16.73 25.27
CA ILE A 512 9.14 -17.09 24.75
C ILE A 512 9.95 -17.89 25.79
N VAL A 513 9.89 -17.48 27.06
CA VAL A 513 10.56 -18.14 28.19
C VAL A 513 10.02 -19.55 28.42
N ASP A 514 8.69 -19.71 28.34
CA ASP A 514 7.99 -20.95 28.63
C ASP A 514 8.12 -21.96 27.49
N ILE A 515 7.91 -21.51 26.23
CA ILE A 515 7.96 -22.39 25.06
C ILE A 515 9.40 -22.80 24.72
N ARG A 516 10.38 -21.91 24.92
CA ARG A 516 11.79 -22.09 24.55
C ARG A 516 11.96 -22.58 23.09
N PRO A 517 11.86 -21.67 22.10
CA PRO A 517 11.99 -22.06 20.68
C PRO A 517 13.27 -22.83 20.42
N GLU A 518 13.28 -23.74 19.44
CA GLU A 518 14.52 -24.38 19.00
C GLU A 518 15.54 -23.34 18.52
N VAL A 519 15.07 -22.30 17.83
CA VAL A 519 15.92 -21.27 17.22
C VAL A 519 15.43 -19.87 17.51
N ILE A 520 16.36 -18.98 17.84
CA ILE A 520 16.16 -17.53 17.85
C ILE A 520 16.97 -16.91 16.71
N ILE A 521 16.31 -16.13 15.86
CA ILE A 521 16.95 -15.34 14.81
C ILE A 521 16.97 -13.88 15.26
N LYS A 522 18.16 -13.36 15.60
CA LYS A 522 18.36 -11.97 16.02
C LYS A 522 18.84 -11.14 14.83
N MET A 523 18.07 -10.12 14.44
CA MET A 523 18.41 -9.26 13.31
C MET A 523 19.31 -8.08 13.73
N LYS A 524 20.19 -7.65 12.84
CA LYS A 524 21.17 -6.58 13.06
C LYS A 524 20.87 -5.36 12.18
N PRO A 525 21.05 -4.14 12.71
CA PRO A 525 21.27 -3.80 14.11
C PRO A 525 19.99 -4.01 14.93
N THR A 526 20.11 -4.54 16.14
CA THR A 526 18.99 -4.55 17.08
C THR A 526 18.74 -3.12 17.56
N GLN A 527 17.65 -2.51 17.10
CA GLN A 527 17.20 -1.20 17.60
C GLN A 527 16.48 -1.30 18.95
N SER A 528 16.12 -2.52 19.38
CA SER A 528 15.34 -2.72 20.60
C SER A 528 16.18 -2.54 21.87
N LYS A 529 15.57 -1.89 22.88
CA LYS A 529 16.14 -1.64 24.21
C LYS A 529 15.91 -2.80 25.19
N PHE A 530 15.50 -3.96 24.69
CA PHE A 530 15.05 -5.06 25.54
C PHE A 530 16.20 -5.97 25.97
N PHE A 531 16.90 -5.56 27.03
CA PHE A 531 18.07 -6.26 27.58
C PHE A 531 17.77 -7.67 28.10
N GLU A 532 16.54 -7.93 28.51
CA GLU A 532 16.08 -9.22 29.03
C GLU A 532 16.15 -10.31 27.96
N MET A 533 15.85 -9.98 26.70
CA MET A 533 15.98 -10.92 25.58
C MET A 533 17.43 -11.32 25.35
N ASP A 534 18.35 -10.37 25.46
CA ASP A 534 19.78 -10.64 25.30
C ASP A 534 20.29 -11.56 26.43
N LYS A 535 19.86 -11.33 27.68
CA LYS A 535 20.15 -12.24 28.79
C LYS A 535 19.58 -13.63 28.59
N LEU A 536 18.37 -13.75 28.05
CA LEU A 536 17.74 -15.04 27.75
C LEU A 536 18.53 -15.82 26.69
N ILE A 537 18.92 -15.14 25.61
CA ILE A 537 19.74 -15.72 24.54
C ILE A 537 21.09 -16.17 25.11
N GLU A 538 21.80 -15.32 25.85
CA GLU A 538 23.09 -15.64 26.44
C GLU A 538 23.04 -16.82 27.41
N LYS A 539 21.94 -16.94 28.17
CA LYS A 539 21.79 -18.00 29.17
C LYS A 539 21.43 -19.36 28.57
N TYR A 540 20.55 -19.40 27.58
CA TYR A 540 19.93 -20.66 27.12
C TYR A 540 20.23 -21.02 25.66
N TYR A 541 20.92 -20.19 24.90
CA TYR A 541 21.14 -20.42 23.47
C TYR A 541 22.60 -20.27 23.06
N GLN A 542 23.04 -21.14 22.15
CA GLN A 542 24.34 -21.07 21.53
C GLN A 542 24.25 -20.40 20.15
N LYS A 543 25.18 -19.48 19.87
CA LYS A 543 25.32 -18.89 18.53
C LYS A 543 25.83 -19.94 17.53
N ILE A 544 25.07 -20.17 16.47
CA ILE A 544 25.39 -21.16 15.41
C ILE A 544 25.93 -20.50 14.15
N ILE A 545 25.25 -19.48 13.64
CA ILE A 545 25.62 -18.78 12.42
C ILE A 545 25.55 -17.28 12.67
N ASP A 546 26.62 -16.57 12.34
CA ASP A 546 26.68 -15.13 12.43
C ASP A 546 26.81 -14.51 11.04
N MET A 547 25.77 -13.82 10.58
CA MET A 547 25.74 -13.14 9.28
C MET A 547 25.75 -11.63 9.47
N ARG A 548 25.74 -10.91 8.35
CA ARG A 548 25.79 -9.45 8.32
C ARG A 548 24.51 -8.83 8.87
N THR A 549 23.36 -9.39 8.50
CA THR A 549 22.03 -8.82 8.82
C THR A 549 21.31 -9.58 9.92
N GLN A 550 21.78 -10.78 10.30
CA GLN A 550 21.19 -11.55 11.38
C GLN A 550 22.13 -12.61 11.96
N THR A 551 21.79 -13.11 13.14
CA THR A 551 22.49 -14.18 13.85
C THR A 551 21.49 -15.26 14.24
N ILE A 552 21.85 -16.52 14.01
CA ILE A 552 21.05 -17.69 14.38
C ILE A 552 21.59 -18.24 15.69
N TYR A 553 20.71 -18.36 16.68
CA TYR A 553 20.95 -18.96 17.97
C TYR A 553 20.11 -20.22 18.11
N PHE A 554 20.66 -21.29 18.66
CA PHE A 554 19.99 -22.58 18.85
C PHE A 554 19.93 -22.94 20.33
N SER A 555 18.81 -23.51 20.78
CA SER A 555 18.57 -23.82 22.19
C SER A 555 19.55 -24.87 22.72
N ASN A 556 20.08 -24.64 23.92
CA ASN A 556 20.98 -25.58 24.61
C ASN A 556 20.23 -26.79 25.20
N ASP A 557 18.90 -26.68 25.36
CA ASP A 557 18.05 -27.73 25.96
C ASP A 557 17.61 -28.80 24.95
N ALA A 558 17.97 -28.66 23.67
CA ALA A 558 17.64 -29.66 22.66
C ALA A 558 18.59 -30.87 22.78
N THR A 559 18.07 -32.00 23.23
CA THR A 559 18.70 -33.34 23.22
C THR A 559 18.96 -33.88 21.80
N ILE A 560 19.58 -33.09 20.93
CA ILE A 560 19.97 -33.44 19.56
C ILE A 560 21.34 -32.82 19.26
N PHE A 561 22.39 -33.39 19.84
CA PHE A 561 23.76 -33.23 19.33
C PHE A 561 24.41 -34.61 19.19
N GLU A 562 23.85 -35.44 18.30
CA GLU A 562 24.63 -36.46 17.58
C GLU A 562 24.97 -35.94 16.18
N LEU A 563 25.67 -34.82 16.10
CA LEU A 563 26.43 -34.47 14.90
C LEU A 563 27.84 -34.08 15.34
N SER A 564 28.75 -35.01 15.10
CA SER A 564 30.19 -34.94 15.32
C SER A 564 30.78 -33.52 15.14
N PRO A 565 31.43 -32.96 16.18
CA PRO A 565 32.09 -31.64 16.12
C PRO A 565 33.20 -31.53 15.06
N THR A 566 33.64 -32.65 14.47
CA THR A 566 34.80 -32.66 13.57
C THR A 566 34.49 -32.37 12.10
N THR A 567 33.21 -32.31 11.69
CA THR A 567 32.85 -32.08 10.27
C THR A 567 32.49 -30.63 9.94
N TYR A 568 32.35 -29.75 10.93
CA TYR A 568 31.86 -28.37 10.72
C TYR A 568 32.99 -27.37 10.42
N TYR A 569 34.15 -27.51 11.05
CA TYR A 569 35.29 -26.60 10.84
C TYR A 569 35.97 -26.78 9.46
N SER A 570 35.96 -27.99 8.90
CA SER A 570 36.57 -28.28 7.60
C SER A 570 35.74 -27.80 6.40
N ARG A 571 34.41 -27.70 6.54
CA ARG A 571 33.52 -27.24 5.46
C ARG A 571 33.38 -25.72 5.38
N PHE A 572 33.53 -24.99 6.49
CA PHE A 572 33.55 -23.53 6.48
C PHE A 572 34.79 -22.96 5.78
N TYR A 573 35.93 -23.65 5.89
CA TYR A 573 37.15 -23.31 5.15
C TYR A 573 37.00 -23.56 3.65
N LEU A 574 36.26 -24.60 3.24
CA LEU A 574 36.03 -24.91 1.83
C LEU A 574 35.06 -23.92 1.15
N ILE A 575 34.02 -23.47 1.85
CA ILE A 575 33.05 -22.49 1.33
C ILE A 575 33.71 -21.10 1.21
N SER A 576 34.57 -20.70 2.16
CA SER A 576 35.29 -19.43 2.06
C SER A 576 36.32 -19.43 0.92
N GLN A 577 36.94 -20.57 0.60
CA GLN A 577 37.85 -20.71 -0.54
C GLN A 577 37.11 -20.71 -1.90
N ILE A 578 35.93 -21.33 -2.00
CA ILE A 578 35.11 -21.30 -3.22
C ILE A 578 34.59 -19.88 -3.50
N LEU A 579 34.20 -19.13 -2.47
CA LEU A 579 33.76 -17.74 -2.59
C LEU A 579 34.90 -16.77 -2.95
N ASN A 580 36.15 -17.07 -2.60
CA ASN A 580 37.30 -16.25 -2.99
C ASN A 580 37.85 -16.57 -4.39
N ASN A 581 37.67 -17.80 -4.90
CA ASN A 581 38.23 -18.20 -6.20
C ASN A 581 37.26 -18.04 -7.38
N GLN A 582 35.96 -17.81 -7.17
CA GLN A 582 34.99 -17.60 -8.25
C GLN A 582 34.67 -16.14 -8.58
N TYR A 583 35.21 -15.16 -7.84
CA TYR A 583 34.94 -13.74 -8.08
C TYR A 583 36.25 -12.93 -8.17
N PRO A 584 36.80 -12.69 -9.37
CA PRO A 584 37.90 -11.74 -9.52
C PRO A 584 37.42 -10.35 -9.08
N ARG A 585 38.21 -9.69 -8.22
CA ARG A 585 37.98 -8.30 -7.78
C ARG A 585 37.77 -7.41 -8.99
N ILE A 586 36.55 -6.92 -9.18
CA ILE A 586 36.22 -5.91 -10.19
C ILE A 586 36.95 -4.62 -9.80
N LYS A 587 37.90 -4.17 -10.63
CA LYS A 587 38.43 -2.80 -10.55
C LYS A 587 37.32 -1.84 -10.94
N THR A 588 36.82 -1.06 -9.98
CA THR A 588 35.85 0.01 -10.22
C THR A 588 36.52 1.24 -10.84
N PRO A 589 35.91 1.91 -11.84
CA PRO A 589 36.32 3.24 -12.26
C PRO A 589 35.97 4.30 -11.19
N PRO A 590 36.66 5.46 -11.16
CA PRO A 590 36.36 6.52 -10.19
C PRO A 590 34.97 7.13 -10.42
N SER A 591 34.27 7.44 -9.32
CA SER A 591 32.94 8.06 -9.28
C SER A 591 33.04 9.59 -9.34
N PRO A 592 32.14 10.31 -10.04
CA PRO A 592 32.17 11.77 -10.15
C PRO A 592 31.53 12.53 -8.97
N TRP A 593 31.38 11.92 -7.78
CA TRP A 593 30.62 12.50 -6.66
C TRP A 593 31.31 12.41 -5.28
N ASP A 594 32.63 12.53 -5.22
CA ASP A 594 33.33 12.67 -3.94
C ASP A 594 33.34 14.14 -3.49
N TYR A 595 32.47 14.49 -2.54
CA TYR A 595 32.58 15.70 -1.72
C TYR A 595 33.10 15.33 -0.31
N PRO A 596 33.95 16.16 0.32
CA PRO A 596 34.57 15.84 1.59
C PRO A 596 33.60 15.96 2.77
N ARG A 597 33.67 15.02 3.71
CA ARG A 597 33.00 15.07 5.01
C ARG A 597 33.88 15.85 5.99
N ASN A 598 33.32 16.80 6.72
CA ASN A 598 33.92 17.36 7.92
C ASN A 598 33.45 16.56 9.13
N ASP A 599 34.39 15.94 9.82
CA ASP A 599 34.23 15.30 11.12
C ASP A 599 34.39 16.36 12.22
N SER A 600 33.29 16.99 12.64
CA SER A 600 33.20 17.70 13.92
C SER A 600 31.73 17.90 14.25
N ASP A 601 31.17 17.03 15.09
CA ASP A 601 30.06 17.33 16.02
C ASP A 601 29.74 16.06 16.83
N LEU A 602 30.72 15.64 17.64
CA LEU A 602 30.51 14.80 18.81
C LEU A 602 30.32 15.74 20.00
N PHE A 603 29.07 16.02 20.39
CA PHE A 603 28.80 16.74 21.64
C PHE A 603 28.36 15.78 22.75
N GLN A 604 29.23 15.71 23.75
CA GLN A 604 29.05 15.08 25.05
C GLN A 604 27.94 15.81 25.85
N LEU A 605 27.04 15.05 26.47
CA LEU A 605 26.09 15.55 27.46
C LEU A 605 26.69 15.38 28.86
N SER A 606 26.83 16.49 29.59
CA SER A 606 27.04 16.51 31.05
C SER A 606 25.89 17.32 31.69
N PRO A 607 25.39 16.94 32.89
CA PRO A 607 24.21 17.55 33.49
C PRO A 607 24.57 18.65 34.50
N ALA A 608 23.88 19.79 34.44
CA ALA A 608 23.82 20.77 35.54
C ALA A 608 22.41 21.40 35.51
N ARG A 609 21.54 21.03 36.47
CA ARG A 609 21.21 21.78 37.70
C ARG A 609 20.64 23.19 37.44
N ASN A 610 19.33 23.29 37.71
CA ASN A 610 18.54 24.49 38.07
C ASN A 610 19.21 25.35 39.17
N PRO A 611 18.84 26.63 39.35
CA PRO A 611 17.46 27.16 39.35
C PRO A 611 17.04 27.97 38.12
#